data_AF-A0A8H7GSC3-F1
#
_entry.id   AF-A0A8H7GSC3-F1
#
_cell.length_a   1.000
_cell.length_b   1.000
_cell.length_c   1.000
_cell.angle_alpha   90.00
_cell.angle_beta   90.00
_cell.angle_gamma   90.00
#
_symmetry.space_group_name_H-M   'P 1'
#
loop_
_entity.id
_entity.type
_entity.pdbx_description
1 polymer ?
#
loop_
_entity_poly.entity_id
_entity_poly.type
_entity_poly.pdbx_seq_one_letter_code
_entity_poly.pdbx_strand_id
1 'polypeptide(L)' 'MASDDKKEQETLIDMGGKKVPLSKISKPHNVVIGGANKPVPNLENFPSLEPWAQDKQKKDAEEKHDEC' A
#
# COMPACT_ATOMS: atom_id res chain seq x y z
N MET A 1 16.83 29.77 2.61
CA MET A 1 16.78 28.35 3.00
C MET A 1 16.97 27.52 1.74
N ALA A 2 18.02 26.69 1.69
CA ALA A 2 18.31 25.83 0.55
C ALA A 2 17.43 24.57 0.67
N SER A 3 16.52 24.38 -0.26
CA SER A 3 15.84 23.10 -0.45
C SER A 3 16.64 22.32 -1.49
N ASP A 4 17.33 21.30 -1.02
CA ASP A 4 18.13 20.33 -1.74
C ASP A 4 17.35 19.73 -2.93
N ASP A 5 17.66 20.16 -4.16
CA ASP A 5 17.35 19.44 -5.39
C ASP A 5 18.19 18.15 -5.44
N LYS A 6 17.81 17.12 -4.68
CA LYS A 6 18.34 15.77 -4.86
C LYS A 6 17.82 15.22 -6.18
N LYS A 7 18.52 15.54 -7.28
CA LYS A 7 18.43 14.77 -8.54
C LYS A 7 18.83 13.34 -8.22
N GLU A 8 17.83 12.48 -8.07
CA GLU A 8 18.03 11.04 -7.90
C GLU A 8 18.86 10.51 -9.06
N GLN A 9 20.06 10.03 -8.76
CA GLN A 9 20.91 9.39 -9.76
C GLN A 9 20.28 8.03 -10.07
N GLU A 10 19.67 7.89 -11.26
CA GLU A 10 19.07 6.64 -11.68
C GLU A 10 20.15 5.56 -11.90
N THR A 11 20.15 4.54 -11.03
CA THR A 11 21.04 3.39 -11.17
C THR A 11 20.57 2.50 -12.35
N LEU A 12 21.43 2.32 -13.34
CA LEU A 12 21.21 1.42 -14.48
C LEU A 12 21.81 0.03 -14.20
N ILE A 13 21.03 -1.02 -14.43
CA ILE A 13 21.41 -2.42 -14.22
C ILE A 13 21.44 -3.13 -15.56
N ASP A 14 22.46 -3.94 -15.82
CA ASP A 14 22.49 -4.83 -16.99
C ASP A 14 21.63 -6.08 -16.73
N MET A 15 20.58 -6.25 -17.52
CA MET A 15 19.72 -7.42 -17.52
C MET A 15 19.67 -8.02 -18.93
N GLY A 16 20.36 -9.15 -19.12
CA GLY A 16 20.35 -9.86 -20.40
C GLY A 16 20.97 -9.06 -21.55
N GLY A 17 21.98 -8.24 -21.28
CA GLY A 17 22.65 -7.37 -22.26
C GLY A 17 21.93 -6.05 -22.52
N LYS A 18 20.92 -5.70 -21.72
CA LYS A 18 20.18 -4.44 -21.80
C LYS A 18 20.31 -3.67 -20.49
N LYS A 19 20.64 -2.38 -20.59
CA LYS A 19 20.68 -1.46 -19.44
C LYS A 19 19.27 -1.00 -19.08
N VAL A 20 18.82 -1.31 -17.87
CA VAL A 20 17.47 -0.98 -17.37
C VAL A 20 17.56 -0.24 -16.04
N PRO A 21 16.81 0.85 -15.83
CA PRO A 21 16.77 1.55 -14.54
C PRO A 21 16.26 0.65 -13.42
N LEU A 22 16.92 0.70 -12.26
CA LEU A 22 16.53 -0.04 -11.06
C LEU A 22 15.08 0.27 -10.62
N SER A 23 14.63 1.52 -10.81
CA SER A 23 13.26 1.96 -10.50
C SER A 23 12.17 1.19 -11.26
N LYS A 24 12.48 0.66 -12.46
CA LYS A 24 11.53 -0.13 -13.25
C LYS A 24 11.43 -1.59 -12.77
N ILE A 25 12.39 -2.04 -11.97
CA ILE A 25 12.53 -3.43 -11.53
C ILE A 25 12.13 -3.55 -10.06
N SER A 26 12.65 -2.66 -9.23
CA SER A 26 12.37 -2.61 -7.79
C SER A 26 11.08 -1.84 -7.55
N LYS A 27 9.98 -2.58 -7.43
CA LYS A 27 8.70 -2.02 -6.98
C LYS A 27 8.81 -1.72 -5.48
N PRO A 28 8.31 -0.56 -5.01
CA PRO A 28 8.30 -0.26 -3.59
C PRO A 28 7.49 -1.31 -2.83
N HIS A 29 8.01 -1.73 -1.66
CA HIS A 29 7.36 -2.72 -0.80
C HIS A 29 6.00 -2.27 -0.25
N ASN A 30 5.73 -0.96 -0.27
CA ASN A 30 4.41 -0.38 -0.03
C ASN A 30 3.91 0.35 -1.29
N VAL A 31 3.02 -0.30 -2.05
CA VAL A 31 2.14 0.49 -2.90
C VAL A 31 1.14 1.14 -1.96
N VAL A 32 1.27 2.45 -1.71
CA VAL A 32 0.17 3.21 -1.09
C VAL A 32 -0.97 3.19 -2.10
N ILE A 33 -1.82 2.16 -2.01
CA ILE A 33 -3.08 2.09 -2.73
C ILE A 33 -3.97 3.13 -2.06
N GLY A 34 -3.74 4.41 -2.36
CA GLY A 34 -4.49 5.58 -1.90
C GLY A 34 -5.16 6.33 -3.05
N GLY A 35 -5.11 5.79 -4.27
CA GLY A 35 -5.79 6.37 -5.43
C GLY A 35 -7.31 6.16 -5.36
N ALA A 36 -8.07 7.14 -5.87
CA ALA A 36 -9.53 7.21 -5.86
C ALA A 36 -10.27 6.02 -6.50
N ASN A 37 -9.57 5.11 -7.16
CA ASN A 37 -10.12 3.94 -7.87
C ASN A 37 -9.80 2.63 -7.15
N LYS A 38 -10.04 2.54 -5.83
CA LYS A 38 -9.96 1.24 -5.15
C LYS A 38 -11.20 0.42 -5.52
N PRO A 39 -11.08 -0.87 -5.87
CA PRO A 39 -12.25 -1.72 -6.03
C PRO A 39 -12.97 -1.77 -4.68
N VAL A 40 -14.20 -1.27 -4.65
CA VAL A 40 -15.08 -1.45 -3.49
C VAL A 40 -15.60 -2.89 -3.57
N PRO A 41 -15.27 -3.76 -2.61
CA PRO A 41 -15.76 -5.12 -2.61
C PRO A 41 -17.29 -5.13 -2.55
N ASN A 42 -17.96 -5.89 -3.43
CA ASN A 42 -19.40 -6.12 -3.28
C ASN A 42 -19.62 -7.09 -2.12
N LEU A 43 -20.13 -6.59 -1.00
CA LEU A 43 -20.32 -7.33 0.25
C LEU A 43 -21.22 -8.56 0.11
N GLU A 44 -22.06 -8.64 -0.92
CA GLU A 44 -22.93 -9.79 -1.18
C GLU A 44 -22.19 -11.01 -1.74
N ASN A 45 -21.04 -10.78 -2.39
CA ASN A 45 -20.23 -11.84 -3.00
C ASN A 45 -19.24 -12.48 -2.02
N PHE A 46 -19.12 -11.97 -0.80
CA PHE A 46 -18.21 -12.48 0.21
C PHE A 46 -18.98 -13.25 1.29
N PRO A 47 -18.43 -14.37 1.78
CA PRO A 47 -19.03 -15.07 2.91
C PRO A 47 -19.08 -14.16 4.14
N SER A 48 -20.05 -14.40 5.02
CA SER A 48 -20.11 -13.73 6.32
C SER A 48 -18.79 -13.93 7.07
N LEU A 49 -18.35 -12.88 7.77
CA LEU A 49 -17.17 -12.98 8.63
C LEU A 49 -17.38 -14.08 9.68
N GLU A 50 -16.33 -14.86 9.90
CA GLU A 50 -16.28 -15.84 10.99
C GLU A 50 -16.50 -15.15 12.36
N PRO A 51 -17.06 -15.84 13.37
CA PRO A 51 -17.38 -15.25 14.67
C PRO A 51 -16.18 -14.56 15.33
N TRP A 52 -15.00 -15.18 15.24
CA TRP A 52 -13.75 -14.65 15.81
C TRP A 52 -13.28 -13.35 15.14
N ALA A 53 -13.67 -13.11 13.88
CA ALA A 53 -13.33 -11.90 13.14
C ALA A 53 -14.32 -10.75 13.45
N GLN A 54 -15.58 -11.08 13.72
CA GLN A 54 -16.59 -10.11 14.17
C GLN A 54 -16.25 -9.53 15.54
N ASP A 55 -15.75 -10.36 16.46
CA ASP A 55 -15.35 -9.92 17.80
C ASP A 55 -14.14 -8.98 17.79
N LYS A 56 -13.23 -9.14 16.82
CA LYS A 56 -12.10 -8.23 16.63
C LYS A 56 -12.56 -6.86 16.15
N GLN A 57 -13.46 -6.81 15.16
CA GLN A 57 -13.99 -5.53 14.66
C GLN A 57 -14.75 -4.74 15.72
N LYS A 58 -15.48 -5.41 16.63
CA LYS A 58 -16.17 -4.75 17.74
C LYS A 58 -15.19 -4.09 18.72
N LYS A 59 -14.12 -4.82 19.09
CA LYS A 59 -13.06 -4.29 19.96
C LYS A 59 -12.31 -3.13 19.31
N ASP A 60 -11.94 -3.28 18.03
CA ASP A 60 -11.26 -2.24 17.27
C ASP A 60 -12.14 -0.97 17.09
N ALA A 61 -13.48 -1.11 17.11
CA ALA A 61 -14.41 0.00 17.01
C ALA A 61 -14.64 0.70 18.38
N GLU A 62 -14.64 -0.06 19.48
CA GLU A 62 -14.68 0.47 20.84
C GLU A 62 -13.41 1.28 21.15
N GLU A 63 -12.22 0.74 20.86
CA GLU A 63 -10.93 1.42 21.09
C GLU A 63 -10.80 2.75 20.34
N LYS A 64 -11.42 2.89 19.16
CA LYS A 64 -11.41 4.15 18.38
C LYS A 64 -12.41 5.19 18.87
N HIS A 65 -13.44 4.79 19.63
CA HIS A 65 -14.44 5.70 20.17
C HIS A 65 -13.97 6.35 21.48
N ASP A 66 -13.02 5.73 22.18
CA ASP A 66 -12.45 6.21 23.44
C ASP A 66 -11.23 7.15 23.26
N GLU A 67 -10.70 7.31 22.04
CA GLU A 67 -9.58 8.23 21.73
C GLU A 67 -10.02 9.65 21.26
N CYS A 68 -11.29 10.05 21.44
CA CYS A 68 -11.78 11.41 21.17
C CYS A 68 -12.10 12.22 22.43
#